data_AF-A0A1B1E6F9-F1
#
_entry.id   AF-A0A1B1E6F9-F1
#
_cell.length_a   1.000
_cell.length_b   1.000
_cell.length_c   1.000
_cell.angle_alpha   90.00
_cell.angle_beta   90.00
_cell.angle_gamma   90.00
#
_symmetry.space_group_name_H-M   'P 1'
#
loop_
_entity.id
_entity.type
_entity.pdbx_description
1 polymer ?
#
loop_
_entity_poly.entity_id
_entity_poly.type
_entity_poly.pdbx_seq_one_letter_code
_entity_poly.pdbx_strand_id
1 'polypeptide(L)'
;MPDPVDGTPLTNAKSEVLFYSQFNKETDDCAGESAVESAVESIKGYLGSSLNYANKGNDIDKIVKGVCYVDKIYKGTSTHPHQSELCSFLYYYIGDVLSKNPKCDNMFSLIMNMICSALESSYKLKGCKIECSTKHDKDIFLKRKAIFDYYHDFSVIQGELLQENHQCAAKYGSYLSAVVPIYEEVRQNCERASSSTDPYCIQFNIWFNGGKNNTNINPEQLKSKCESSQEGLEPRPGSGPGTTSSIGSGSGVVPTIVSTVLPMMGLPTVAFFLYKVKLPL
;
A
#
# COMPACT_ATOMS: atom_id res chain seq x y z
N MET A 1 12.80 -10.78 6.90
CA MET A 1 12.30 -10.00 5.75
C MET A 1 10.79 -10.11 5.83
N PRO A 2 10.03 -9.04 6.08
CA PRO A 2 8.58 -9.15 6.02
C PRO A 2 8.17 -9.45 4.57
N ASP A 3 7.23 -10.38 4.41
CA ASP A 3 6.68 -10.77 3.12
C ASP A 3 6.03 -9.57 2.41
N PRO A 4 5.92 -9.59 1.07
CA PRO A 4 5.02 -8.69 0.36
C PRO A 4 3.64 -8.77 1.01
N VAL A 5 2.96 -7.64 1.13
CA VAL A 5 1.61 -7.56 1.69
C VAL A 5 0.70 -8.54 0.94
N ASP A 6 0.48 -9.73 1.50
CA ASP A 6 -0.32 -10.83 0.93
C ASP A 6 -1.82 -10.59 1.14
N GLY A 7 -2.22 -9.33 0.90
CA GLY A 7 -3.62 -8.93 0.83
C GLY A 7 -4.05 -8.94 -0.63
N THR A 8 -5.24 -9.48 -0.91
CA THR A 8 -5.85 -9.35 -2.24
C THR A 8 -5.91 -7.86 -2.60
N PRO A 9 -5.37 -7.44 -3.76
CA PRO A 9 -5.46 -6.06 -4.21
C PRO A 9 -6.92 -5.59 -4.27
N LEU A 10 -7.16 -4.32 -3.93
CA LEU A 10 -8.49 -3.73 -4.04
C LEU A 10 -8.97 -3.77 -5.50
N THR A 11 -10.13 -4.37 -5.74
CA THR A 11 -10.73 -4.40 -7.09
C THR A 11 -11.15 -2.99 -7.48
N ASN A 12 -10.81 -2.55 -8.70
CA ASN A 12 -11.05 -1.19 -9.20
C ASN A 12 -10.40 -0.06 -8.37
N ALA A 13 -9.28 -0.36 -7.70
CA ALA A 13 -8.44 0.64 -7.04
C ALA A 13 -8.11 1.80 -7.99
N LYS A 14 -8.25 3.04 -7.50
CA LYS A 14 -7.93 4.25 -8.25
C LYS A 14 -6.46 4.24 -8.65
N SER A 15 -5.58 3.89 -7.71
CA SER A 15 -4.13 3.77 -7.89
C SER A 15 -3.79 2.88 -9.09
N GLU A 16 -4.35 1.67 -9.14
CA GLU A 16 -4.08 0.69 -10.18
C GLU A 16 -4.67 1.11 -11.53
N VAL A 17 -5.96 1.45 -11.55
CA VAL A 17 -6.69 1.68 -12.80
C VAL A 17 -6.25 2.98 -13.48
N LEU A 18 -6.10 4.07 -12.71
CA LEU A 18 -5.80 5.39 -13.27
C LEU A 18 -4.31 5.67 -13.39
N PHE A 19 -3.44 5.03 -12.59
CA PHE A 19 -2.01 5.36 -12.59
C PHE A 19 -1.13 4.18 -13.00
N TYR A 20 -1.01 3.14 -12.18
CA TYR A 20 -0.01 2.07 -12.38
C TYR A 20 -0.22 1.30 -13.69
N SER A 21 -1.47 1.00 -14.05
CA SER A 21 -1.75 0.33 -15.32
C SER A 21 -1.40 1.22 -16.53
N GLN A 22 -1.47 2.55 -16.40
CA GLN A 22 -1.14 3.48 -17.48
C GLN A 22 0.37 3.56 -17.72
N PHE A 23 1.16 3.59 -16.64
CA PHE A 23 2.63 3.57 -16.73
C PHE A 23 3.15 2.32 -17.47
N ASN A 24 2.49 1.18 -17.29
CA ASN A 24 2.84 -0.07 -17.96
C ASN A 24 2.37 -0.13 -19.44
N LYS A 25 1.36 0.66 -19.82
CA LYS A 25 0.75 0.64 -21.16
C LYS A 25 1.44 1.56 -22.16
N GLU A 26 2.26 2.50 -21.70
CA GLU A 26 2.97 3.42 -22.59
C GLU A 26 3.89 2.64 -23.55
N THR A 27 3.84 3.02 -24.82
CA THR A 27 4.56 2.38 -25.92
C THR A 27 5.65 3.26 -26.51
N ASP A 28 5.60 4.55 -26.23
CA ASP A 28 6.57 5.56 -26.65
C ASP A 28 7.82 5.51 -25.77
N ASP A 29 8.97 5.80 -26.37
CA ASP A 29 10.30 5.81 -25.75
C ASP A 29 10.78 7.23 -25.40
N CYS A 30 9.94 8.25 -25.62
CA CYS A 30 10.25 9.66 -25.40
C CYS A 30 11.40 10.20 -26.24
N ALA A 31 11.58 9.69 -27.46
CA ALA A 31 12.62 10.17 -28.34
C ALA A 31 12.46 11.67 -28.70
N GLY A 32 13.52 12.46 -28.47
CA GLY A 32 13.70 13.81 -29.03
C GLY A 32 13.40 14.98 -28.07
N GLU A 33 13.42 14.76 -26.75
CA GLU A 33 12.90 15.74 -25.79
C GLU A 33 13.78 15.94 -24.54
N SER A 34 14.44 17.11 -24.47
CA SER A 34 15.56 17.37 -23.55
C SER A 34 15.30 17.22 -22.04
N ALA A 35 14.10 17.51 -21.54
CA ALA A 35 13.79 17.40 -20.11
C ALA A 35 13.51 15.94 -19.69
N VAL A 36 12.86 15.16 -20.56
CA VAL A 36 12.59 13.73 -20.32
C VAL A 36 13.86 12.93 -20.52
N GLU A 37 14.61 13.26 -21.56
CA GLU A 37 15.95 12.73 -21.79
C GLU A 37 16.81 12.92 -20.54
N SER A 38 16.82 14.10 -19.92
CA SER A 38 17.60 14.31 -18.70
C SER A 38 17.17 13.41 -17.53
N ALA A 39 15.87 13.24 -17.28
CA ALA A 39 15.39 12.34 -16.22
C ALA A 39 15.70 10.87 -16.55
N VAL A 40 15.42 10.44 -17.77
CA VAL A 40 15.62 9.07 -18.27
C VAL A 40 17.11 8.72 -18.29
N GLU A 41 17.97 9.60 -18.79
CA GLU A 41 19.42 9.44 -18.82
C GLU A 41 20.00 9.42 -17.41
N SER A 42 19.53 10.29 -16.52
CA SER A 42 19.95 10.26 -15.11
C SER A 42 19.59 8.92 -14.48
N ILE A 43 18.35 8.46 -14.63
CA ILE A 43 17.89 7.18 -14.10
C ILE A 43 18.70 6.02 -14.69
N LYS A 44 18.87 5.98 -16.02
CA LYS A 44 19.68 4.95 -16.71
C LYS A 44 21.13 4.99 -16.23
N GLY A 45 21.70 6.18 -16.08
CA GLY A 45 23.07 6.40 -15.59
C GLY A 45 23.26 5.87 -14.18
N TYR A 46 22.35 6.20 -13.25
CA TYR A 46 22.41 5.69 -11.88
C TYR A 46 22.25 4.17 -11.82
N LEU A 47 21.28 3.61 -12.54
CA LEU A 47 21.06 2.16 -12.54
C LEU A 47 22.22 1.41 -13.20
N GLY A 48 22.76 1.92 -14.31
CA GLY A 48 23.90 1.32 -15.01
C GLY A 48 25.19 1.38 -14.17
N SER A 49 25.50 2.54 -13.61
CA SER A 49 26.76 2.79 -12.87
C SER A 49 26.76 2.15 -11.48
N SER A 50 25.63 2.15 -10.77
CA SER A 50 25.58 1.71 -9.38
C SER A 50 25.39 0.20 -9.20
N LEU A 51 24.88 -0.52 -10.20
CA LEU A 51 24.38 -1.88 -9.98
C LEU A 51 24.97 -2.96 -10.91
N ASN A 52 25.85 -2.59 -11.86
CA ASN A 52 26.16 -3.44 -13.02
C ASN A 52 24.86 -4.10 -13.52
N TYR A 53 23.85 -3.23 -13.69
CA TYR A 53 22.50 -3.62 -14.03
C TYR A 53 22.51 -4.05 -15.48
N ALA A 54 23.03 -5.24 -15.75
CA ALA A 54 22.97 -5.88 -17.04
C ALA A 54 21.49 -6.08 -17.37
N ASN A 55 20.94 -5.11 -18.09
CA ASN A 55 19.77 -5.16 -18.95
C ASN A 55 18.86 -6.38 -18.72
N LYS A 56 18.22 -6.47 -17.56
CA LYS A 56 16.88 -7.07 -17.52
C LYS A 56 16.01 -5.99 -18.13
N GLY A 57 16.00 -5.92 -19.47
CA GLY A 57 15.42 -4.81 -20.24
C GLY A 57 14.06 -4.39 -19.72
N ASN A 58 13.27 -5.33 -19.21
CA ASN A 58 11.95 -5.10 -18.67
C ASN A 58 11.83 -4.02 -17.56
N ASP A 59 12.74 -3.92 -16.59
CA ASP A 59 12.53 -3.02 -15.43
C ASP A 59 12.91 -1.57 -15.75
N ILE A 60 14.04 -1.36 -16.44
CA ILE A 60 14.41 -0.03 -16.92
C ILE A 60 13.38 0.44 -17.95
N ASP A 61 12.96 -0.41 -18.88
CA ASP A 61 11.96 -0.06 -19.88
C ASP A 61 10.62 0.33 -19.23
N LYS A 62 10.18 -0.38 -18.19
CA LYS A 62 8.99 0.00 -17.40
C LYS A 62 9.12 1.37 -16.76
N ILE A 63 10.27 1.66 -16.15
CA ILE A 63 10.52 2.96 -15.52
C ILE A 63 10.49 4.07 -16.57
N VAL A 64 11.17 3.87 -17.70
CA VAL A 64 11.20 4.83 -18.82
C VAL A 64 9.79 5.08 -19.34
N LYS A 65 9.00 4.02 -19.58
CA LYS A 65 7.59 4.13 -20.00
C LYS A 65 6.72 4.91 -19.02
N GLY A 66 6.89 4.68 -17.71
CA GLY A 66 6.20 5.45 -16.69
C GLY A 66 6.57 6.93 -16.69
N VAL A 67 7.86 7.25 -16.79
CA VAL A 67 8.36 8.63 -16.89
C VAL A 67 7.80 9.30 -18.15
N CYS A 68 7.79 8.57 -19.26
CA CYS A 68 7.28 9.03 -20.55
C CYS A 68 5.80 9.40 -20.52
N TYR A 69 4.99 8.51 -19.95
CA TYR A 69 3.57 8.76 -19.78
C TYR A 69 3.32 10.05 -19.01
N VAL A 70 4.00 10.25 -17.88
CA VAL A 70 3.83 11.44 -17.04
C VAL A 70 4.22 12.71 -17.80
N ASP A 71 5.32 12.68 -18.55
CA ASP A 71 5.74 13.85 -19.30
C ASP A 71 4.75 14.27 -20.39
N LYS A 72 4.16 13.32 -21.13
CA LYS A 72 3.09 13.61 -22.11
C LYS A 72 1.93 14.38 -21.47
N ILE A 73 1.51 13.99 -20.27
CA ILE A 73 0.46 14.71 -19.54
C ILE A 73 0.90 16.13 -19.22
N TYR A 74 2.12 16.30 -18.69
CA TYR A 74 2.62 17.61 -18.28
C TYR A 74 2.99 18.55 -19.44
N LYS A 75 3.16 18.01 -20.65
CA LYS A 75 3.28 18.81 -21.89
C LYS A 75 1.93 19.20 -22.50
N GLY A 76 0.84 18.64 -22.00
CA GLY A 76 -0.49 18.85 -22.57
C GLY A 76 -0.71 18.11 -23.89
N THR A 77 0.15 17.16 -24.25
CA THR A 77 -0.10 16.27 -25.41
C THR A 77 -1.10 15.17 -25.05
N SER A 78 -1.33 14.95 -23.76
CA SER A 78 -2.39 14.12 -23.21
C SER A 78 -2.93 14.78 -21.92
N THR A 79 -4.08 14.33 -21.44
CA THR A 79 -4.72 14.87 -20.21
C THR A 79 -4.96 13.78 -19.20
N HIS A 80 -4.75 14.07 -17.91
CA HIS A 80 -5.06 13.15 -16.82
C HIS A 80 -5.96 13.85 -15.78
N PRO A 81 -7.07 13.22 -15.34
CA PRO A 81 -8.01 13.84 -14.40
C PRO A 81 -7.39 14.15 -13.03
N HIS A 82 -6.29 13.48 -12.69
CA HIS A 82 -5.54 13.66 -11.44
C HIS A 82 -4.08 14.04 -11.73
N GLN A 83 -3.86 14.99 -12.63
CA GLN A 83 -2.51 15.38 -13.05
C GLN A 83 -1.58 15.73 -11.88
N SER A 84 -2.08 16.41 -10.85
CA SER A 84 -1.28 16.81 -9.67
C SER A 84 -0.78 15.63 -8.81
N GLU A 85 -1.38 14.44 -8.94
CA GLU A 85 -1.01 13.24 -8.18
C GLU A 85 -0.01 12.35 -8.96
N LEU A 86 0.12 12.54 -10.28
CA LEU A 86 0.88 11.64 -11.17
C LEU A 86 2.32 11.41 -10.71
N CYS A 87 2.98 12.43 -10.19
CA CYS A 87 4.37 12.32 -9.81
C CYS A 87 4.59 11.50 -8.53
N SER A 88 3.73 11.65 -7.52
CA SER A 88 3.79 10.81 -6.32
C SER A 88 3.53 9.35 -6.70
N PHE A 89 2.56 9.09 -7.58
CA PHE A 89 2.31 7.74 -8.12
C PHE A 89 3.50 7.20 -8.91
N LEU A 90 4.11 8.00 -9.79
CA LEU A 90 5.30 7.61 -10.55
C LEU A 90 6.48 7.29 -9.63
N TYR A 91 6.72 8.14 -8.63
CA TYR A 91 7.77 7.93 -7.64
C TYR A 91 7.59 6.59 -6.90
N TYR A 92 6.37 6.30 -6.43
CA TYR A 92 6.07 5.02 -5.77
C TYR A 92 6.14 3.82 -6.72
N TYR A 93 5.71 3.98 -7.97
CA TYR A 93 5.81 2.96 -9.00
C TYR A 93 7.27 2.58 -9.29
N ILE A 94 8.14 3.56 -9.49
CA ILE A 94 9.56 3.33 -9.76
C ILE A 94 10.21 2.59 -8.59
N GLY A 95 9.95 3.04 -7.35
CA GLY A 95 10.50 2.36 -6.18
C GLY A 95 9.97 0.94 -6.00
N ASP A 96 8.70 0.67 -6.31
CA ASP A 96 8.15 -0.70 -6.30
C ASP A 96 8.83 -1.61 -7.32
N VAL A 97 9.05 -1.13 -8.55
CA VAL A 97 9.80 -1.86 -9.58
C VAL A 97 11.21 -2.18 -9.09
N LEU A 98 11.92 -1.19 -8.54
CA LEU A 98 13.29 -1.37 -8.07
C LEU A 98 13.40 -2.25 -6.82
N SER A 99 12.39 -2.22 -5.95
CA SER A 99 12.37 -3.02 -4.71
C SER A 99 12.34 -4.53 -4.99
N LYS A 100 11.84 -4.94 -6.16
CA LYS A 100 11.77 -6.35 -6.58
C LYS A 100 13.13 -6.89 -7.03
N ASN A 101 14.13 -6.03 -7.20
CA ASN A 101 15.47 -6.42 -7.58
C ASN A 101 16.40 -6.42 -6.36
N PRO A 102 16.88 -7.60 -5.90
CA PRO A 102 17.77 -7.69 -4.74
C PRO A 102 19.09 -6.92 -4.90
N LYS A 103 19.54 -6.63 -6.13
CA LYS A 103 20.74 -5.82 -6.35
C LYS A 103 20.56 -4.39 -5.85
N CYS A 104 19.33 -3.89 -5.86
CA CYS A 104 19.02 -2.54 -5.40
C CYS A 104 19.06 -2.41 -3.87
N ASP A 105 18.99 -3.50 -3.10
CA ASP A 105 18.70 -3.45 -1.66
C ASP A 105 19.67 -2.56 -0.87
N ASN A 106 20.98 -2.70 -1.09
CA ASN A 106 22.01 -1.91 -0.40
C ASN A 106 22.09 -0.45 -0.86
N MET A 107 21.57 -0.15 -2.05
CA MET A 107 21.65 1.17 -2.69
C MET A 107 20.26 1.81 -2.84
N PHE A 108 19.21 1.18 -2.31
CA PHE A 108 17.82 1.55 -2.59
C PHE A 108 17.58 3.01 -2.19
N SER A 109 18.06 3.38 -1.01
CA SER A 109 17.97 4.75 -0.50
C SER A 109 18.63 5.77 -1.42
N LEU A 110 19.85 5.49 -1.86
CA LEU A 110 20.61 6.36 -2.75
C LEU A 110 19.90 6.52 -4.10
N ILE A 111 19.47 5.41 -4.69
CA ILE A 111 18.79 5.39 -5.98
C ILE A 111 17.46 6.15 -5.91
N MET A 112 16.65 5.95 -4.86
CA MET A 112 15.37 6.67 -4.72
C MET A 112 15.55 8.17 -4.48
N ASN A 113 16.59 8.60 -3.76
CA ASN A 113 16.94 10.02 -3.61
C ASN A 113 17.32 10.66 -4.96
N MET A 114 18.09 9.93 -5.77
CA MET A 114 18.48 10.36 -7.11
C MET A 114 17.28 10.47 -8.05
N ILE A 115 16.38 9.47 -8.02
CA ILE A 115 15.13 9.49 -8.78
C ILE A 115 14.25 10.65 -8.37
N CYS A 116 14.05 10.84 -7.06
CA CYS A 116 13.34 12.00 -6.54
C CYS A 116 13.89 13.30 -7.15
N SER A 117 15.21 13.51 -7.05
CA SER A 117 15.86 14.73 -7.53
C SER A 117 15.63 14.93 -9.04
N ALA A 118 15.76 13.86 -9.83
CA ALA A 118 15.52 13.90 -11.28
C ALA A 118 14.06 14.27 -11.61
N LEU A 119 13.09 13.69 -10.90
CA LEU A 119 11.67 13.99 -11.10
C LEU A 119 11.32 15.42 -10.66
N GLU A 120 11.83 15.87 -9.51
CA GLU A 120 11.61 17.25 -9.05
C GLU A 120 12.18 18.26 -10.05
N SER A 121 13.43 18.09 -10.50
CA SER A 121 14.05 18.99 -11.48
C SER A 121 13.26 19.07 -12.79
N SER A 122 12.67 17.96 -13.21
CA SER A 122 11.96 17.86 -14.49
C SER A 122 10.55 18.46 -14.45
N TYR A 123 9.86 18.36 -13.31
CA TYR A 123 8.42 18.60 -13.24
C TYR A 123 7.98 19.62 -12.18
N LYS A 124 8.85 20.05 -11.25
CA LYS A 124 8.46 20.97 -10.16
C LYS A 124 7.80 22.26 -10.63
N LEU A 125 8.34 22.87 -11.69
CA LEU A 125 7.77 24.09 -12.29
C LEU A 125 6.41 23.85 -12.98
N LYS A 126 6.06 22.59 -13.26
CA LYS A 126 4.79 22.19 -13.87
C LYS A 126 3.73 21.81 -12.83
N GLY A 127 3.98 22.03 -11.54
CA GLY A 127 3.02 21.75 -10.46
C GLY A 127 3.03 20.31 -9.95
N CYS A 128 4.00 19.51 -10.39
CA CYS A 128 4.29 18.19 -9.85
C CYS A 128 4.80 18.30 -8.40
N LYS A 129 4.14 17.59 -7.49
CA LYS A 129 4.54 17.47 -6.10
C LYS A 129 4.97 16.02 -5.86
N ILE A 130 6.09 15.84 -5.17
CA ILE A 130 6.60 14.53 -4.80
C ILE A 130 7.00 14.61 -3.33
N GLU A 131 6.48 13.70 -2.53
CA GLU A 131 6.85 13.52 -1.14
C GLU A 131 8.17 12.76 -1.04
N CYS A 132 9.24 13.40 -1.49
CA CYS A 132 10.58 12.86 -1.37
C CYS A 132 10.98 12.77 0.10
N SER A 133 10.89 11.57 0.66
CA SER A 133 11.47 11.35 1.98
C SER A 133 13.00 11.38 1.90
N THR A 134 13.67 11.71 2.98
CA THR A 134 15.13 11.55 3.10
C THR A 134 15.51 10.22 3.75
N LYS A 135 14.51 9.44 4.21
CA LYS A 135 14.67 8.16 4.90
C LYS A 135 14.09 7.04 4.05
N HIS A 136 14.92 6.44 3.22
CA HIS A 136 14.53 5.43 2.25
C HIS A 136 15.15 4.06 2.56
N ASP A 137 14.98 3.58 3.79
CA ASP A 137 15.07 2.13 3.95
C ASP A 137 13.97 1.49 3.09
N LYS A 138 14.32 0.43 2.35
CA LYS A 138 13.43 -0.27 1.41
C LYS A 138 12.13 -0.70 2.11
N ASP A 139 12.21 -1.18 3.34
CA ASP A 139 11.05 -1.61 4.13
C ASP A 139 10.14 -0.41 4.46
N ILE A 140 10.73 0.70 4.95
CA ILE A 140 9.99 1.92 5.25
C ILE A 140 9.32 2.48 3.99
N PHE A 141 10.02 2.46 2.85
CA PHE A 141 9.48 2.90 1.57
C PHE A 141 8.24 2.09 1.17
N LEU A 142 8.31 0.77 1.23
CA LEU A 142 7.19 -0.11 0.85
C LEU A 142 5.98 0.06 1.77
N LYS A 143 6.22 0.22 3.08
CA LYS A 143 5.15 0.51 4.05
C LYS A 143 4.48 1.85 3.77
N ARG A 144 5.26 2.88 3.47
CA ARG A 144 4.75 4.21 3.08
C ARG A 144 3.97 4.17 1.78
N LYS A 145 4.44 3.42 0.79
CA LYS A 145 3.68 3.17 -0.44
C LYS A 145 2.32 2.54 -0.14
N ALA A 146 2.28 1.50 0.69
CA ALA A 146 1.02 0.83 1.02
C ALA A 146 -0.01 1.78 1.67
N ILE A 147 0.45 2.71 2.52
CA ILE A 147 -0.42 3.73 3.13
C ILE A 147 -0.83 4.83 2.15
N PHE A 148 0.07 5.22 1.25
CA PHE A 148 -0.25 6.13 0.15
C PHE A 148 -1.35 5.54 -0.75
N ASP A 149 -1.18 4.28 -1.19
CA ASP A 149 -2.17 3.58 -2.03
C ASP A 149 -3.52 3.48 -1.31
N TYR A 150 -3.50 3.05 -0.05
CA TYR A 150 -4.69 3.01 0.80
C TYR A 150 -5.41 4.36 0.86
N TYR A 151 -4.69 5.46 1.09
CA TYR A 151 -5.26 6.80 1.15
C TYR A 151 -5.94 7.20 -0.16
N HIS A 152 -5.44 6.74 -1.31
CA HIS A 152 -6.05 7.03 -2.60
C HIS A 152 -7.17 6.05 -2.99
N ASP A 153 -7.23 4.87 -2.38
CA ASP A 153 -8.15 3.79 -2.75
C ASP A 153 -9.27 3.50 -1.74
N PHE A 154 -9.18 4.02 -0.50
CA PHE A 154 -10.17 3.72 0.56
C PHE A 154 -11.62 4.09 0.17
N SER A 155 -11.79 5.01 -0.79
CA SER A 155 -13.12 5.36 -1.33
C SER A 155 -13.84 4.16 -1.96
N VAL A 156 -13.13 3.17 -2.48
CA VAL A 156 -13.70 1.90 -2.98
C VAL A 156 -14.34 1.12 -1.83
N ILE A 157 -13.67 1.07 -0.68
CA ILE A 157 -14.16 0.40 0.53
C ILE A 157 -15.37 1.16 1.09
N GLN A 158 -15.31 2.49 1.14
CA GLN A 158 -16.43 3.32 1.57
C GLN A 158 -17.65 3.15 0.66
N GLY A 159 -17.45 3.10 -0.66
CA GLY A 159 -18.53 2.87 -1.61
C GLY A 159 -19.22 1.51 -1.42
N GLU A 160 -18.46 0.47 -1.08
CA GLU A 160 -19.03 -0.84 -0.74
C GLU A 160 -19.87 -0.76 0.54
N LEU A 161 -19.37 -0.10 1.60
CA LEU A 161 -20.09 0.05 2.88
C LEU A 161 -21.43 0.79 2.77
N LEU A 162 -21.66 1.57 1.71
CA LEU A 162 -22.93 2.26 1.48
C LEU A 162 -24.02 1.36 0.87
N GLN A 163 -23.70 0.13 0.47
CA GLN A 163 -24.67 -0.81 -0.08
C GLN A 163 -25.47 -1.50 1.03
N GLU A 164 -26.78 -1.70 0.82
CA GLU A 164 -27.69 -2.31 1.80
C GLU A 164 -27.28 -3.73 2.21
N ASN A 165 -26.76 -4.53 1.28
CA ASN A 165 -26.23 -5.88 1.51
C ASN A 165 -24.74 -5.95 1.18
N HIS A 166 -23.96 -5.00 1.71
CA HIS A 166 -22.55 -4.88 1.38
C HIS A 166 -21.75 -6.13 1.72
N GLN A 167 -20.76 -6.44 0.89
CA GLN A 167 -19.86 -7.57 1.09
C GLN A 167 -18.47 -7.10 1.54
N CYS A 168 -18.38 -5.97 2.27
CA CYS A 168 -17.10 -5.36 2.60
C CYS A 168 -16.11 -6.32 3.27
N ALA A 169 -16.50 -7.00 4.35
CA ALA A 169 -15.60 -7.93 5.03
C ALA A 169 -15.16 -9.10 4.12
N ALA A 170 -16.06 -9.66 3.30
CA ALA A 170 -15.72 -10.71 2.36
C ALA A 170 -14.77 -10.23 1.23
N LYS A 171 -14.97 -9.01 0.72
CA LYS A 171 -14.16 -8.44 -0.38
C LYS A 171 -12.84 -7.85 0.09
N TYR A 172 -12.83 -7.16 1.22
CA TYR A 172 -11.74 -6.27 1.65
C TYR A 172 -11.22 -6.55 3.07
N GLY A 173 -11.77 -7.52 3.80
CA GLY A 173 -11.34 -7.84 5.16
C GLY A 173 -9.88 -8.28 5.25
N SER A 174 -9.38 -9.06 4.29
CA SER A 174 -7.96 -9.45 4.23
C SER A 174 -7.05 -8.26 3.94
N TYR A 175 -7.43 -7.42 2.98
CA TYR A 175 -6.72 -6.18 2.67
C TYR A 175 -6.64 -5.24 3.88
N LEU A 176 -7.77 -5.00 4.56
CA LEU A 176 -7.83 -4.14 5.75
C LEU A 176 -7.00 -4.73 6.90
N SER A 177 -7.05 -6.04 7.11
CA SER A 177 -6.23 -6.71 8.12
C SER A 177 -4.72 -6.60 7.85
N ALA A 178 -4.32 -6.54 6.59
CA ALA A 178 -2.93 -6.38 6.21
C ALA A 178 -2.44 -4.92 6.34
N VAL A 179 -3.30 -3.93 6.01
CA VAL A 179 -2.91 -2.51 6.02
C VAL A 179 -2.93 -1.88 7.42
N VAL A 180 -3.78 -2.36 8.33
CA VAL A 180 -3.85 -1.87 9.74
C VAL A 180 -2.49 -1.86 10.44
N PRO A 181 -1.74 -2.97 10.54
CA PRO A 181 -0.45 -2.96 11.25
C PRO A 181 0.57 -2.05 10.55
N ILE A 182 0.55 -1.98 9.22
CA ILE A 182 1.42 -1.09 8.44
C ILE A 182 1.11 0.38 8.76
N TYR A 183 -0.17 0.73 8.86
CA TYR A 183 -0.62 2.08 9.19
C TYR A 183 -0.10 2.48 10.56
N GLU A 184 -0.22 1.62 11.56
CA GLU A 184 0.26 1.90 12.91
C GLU A 184 1.79 2.08 12.97
N GLU A 185 2.55 1.26 12.24
CA GLU A 185 4.00 1.43 12.15
C GLU A 185 4.39 2.76 11.49
N VAL A 186 3.75 3.12 10.38
CA VAL A 186 4.00 4.38 9.67
C VAL A 186 3.57 5.58 10.53
N ARG A 187 2.42 5.50 11.20
CA ARG A 187 1.93 6.52 12.13
C ARG A 187 2.95 6.76 13.23
N GLN A 188 3.41 5.71 13.92
CA GLN A 188 4.42 5.81 14.97
C GLN A 188 5.75 6.37 14.43
N ASN A 189 6.16 5.97 13.23
CA ASN A 189 7.37 6.50 12.59
C ASN A 189 7.25 8.02 12.37
N CYS A 190 6.08 8.50 11.96
CA CYS A 190 5.82 9.92 11.73
C CYS A 190 5.59 10.73 13.02
N GLU A 191 5.01 10.13 14.08
CA GLU A 191 4.78 10.79 15.38
C GLU A 191 6.07 10.92 16.20
N ARG A 192 6.94 9.90 16.20
CA ARG A 192 8.24 9.95 16.91
C ARG A 192 9.13 11.07 16.39
N ALA A 193 8.93 11.49 15.15
CA ALA A 193 9.53 12.66 14.59
C ALA A 193 8.65 13.89 14.88
N SER A 194 8.48 14.26 16.15
CA SER A 194 7.67 15.39 16.60
C SER A 194 8.08 16.77 16.04
N SER A 195 9.16 16.80 15.24
CA SER A 195 9.65 17.90 14.41
C SER A 195 9.96 17.44 12.96
N SER A 196 9.23 16.44 12.45
CA SER A 196 9.55 15.78 11.17
C SER A 196 9.48 16.78 10.03
N THR A 197 10.65 17.14 9.51
CA THR A 197 10.79 17.78 8.20
C THR A 197 10.62 16.78 7.06
N ASP A 198 10.33 15.51 7.36
CA ASP A 198 10.08 14.47 6.38
C ASP A 198 8.79 14.80 5.60
N PRO A 199 8.89 15.11 4.29
CA PRO A 199 7.73 15.51 3.49
C PRO A 199 6.60 14.49 3.51
N TYR A 200 6.93 13.20 3.57
CA TYR A 200 5.93 12.14 3.68
C TYR A 200 5.12 12.26 4.97
N CYS A 201 5.76 12.49 6.11
CA CYS A 201 5.07 12.57 7.40
C CYS A 201 4.22 13.84 7.54
N ILE A 202 4.63 14.94 6.89
CA ILE A 202 3.81 16.15 6.78
C ILE A 202 2.50 15.80 6.04
N GLN A 203 2.60 15.10 4.92
CA GLN A 203 1.44 14.72 4.11
C GLN A 203 0.57 13.66 4.78
N PHE A 204 1.19 12.67 5.43
CA PHE A 204 0.49 11.70 6.27
C PHE A 204 -0.39 12.40 7.33
N ASN A 205 0.14 13.40 8.02
CA ASN A 205 -0.64 14.16 9.00
C ASN A 205 -1.79 14.94 8.34
N ILE A 206 -1.61 15.45 7.13
CA ILE A 206 -2.70 16.10 6.38
C ILE A 206 -3.79 15.08 6.01
N TRP A 207 -3.39 13.90 5.53
CA TRP A 207 -4.30 12.82 5.13
C TRP A 207 -5.16 12.29 6.27
N PHE A 208 -4.56 12.08 7.44
CA PHE A 208 -5.22 11.39 8.55
C PHE A 208 -5.64 12.29 9.72
N ASN A 209 -4.99 13.46 9.89
CA ASN A 209 -5.20 14.37 11.03
C ASN A 209 -5.65 15.79 10.62
N GLY A 210 -5.66 16.12 9.32
CA GLY A 210 -5.88 17.46 8.76
C GLY A 210 -7.29 18.08 8.90
N GLY A 211 -8.19 17.44 9.66
CA GLY A 211 -9.34 18.11 10.29
C GLY A 211 -10.42 18.71 9.39
N LYS A 212 -10.57 18.34 8.11
CA LYS A 212 -11.62 18.94 7.25
C LYS A 212 -12.68 18.05 6.65
N ASN A 213 -12.65 16.73 6.80
CA ASN A 213 -13.80 15.89 6.47
C ASN A 213 -13.90 14.76 7.49
N ASN A 214 -15.11 14.57 8.02
CA ASN A 214 -15.52 13.49 8.93
C ASN A 214 -15.55 12.12 8.22
N THR A 215 -14.60 11.89 7.31
CA THR A 215 -14.43 10.63 6.60
C THR A 215 -13.56 9.76 7.49
N ASN A 216 -14.19 8.77 8.09
CA ASN A 216 -13.56 7.66 8.78
C ASN A 216 -12.66 6.91 7.77
N ILE A 217 -11.42 7.39 7.63
CA ILE A 217 -10.36 6.92 6.73
C ILE A 217 -9.33 6.11 7.49
N ASN A 218 -9.39 6.06 8.82
CA ASN A 218 -8.50 5.21 9.61
C ASN A 218 -8.77 3.72 9.25
N PRO A 219 -7.75 2.93 8.89
CA PRO A 219 -7.96 1.55 8.46
C PRO A 219 -8.62 0.65 9.50
N GLU A 220 -8.29 0.82 10.78
CA GLU A 220 -8.90 0.03 11.87
C GLU A 220 -10.39 0.34 11.97
N GLN A 221 -10.74 1.62 11.91
CA GLN A 221 -12.14 2.03 11.97
C GLN A 221 -12.95 1.57 10.74
N LEU A 222 -12.35 1.53 9.54
CA LEU A 222 -12.98 0.95 8.35
C LEU A 222 -13.13 -0.57 8.45
N LYS A 223 -12.12 -1.24 9.00
CA LYS A 223 -12.17 -2.69 9.29
C LYS A 223 -13.33 -3.03 10.23
N SER A 224 -13.44 -2.36 11.38
CA SER A 224 -14.52 -2.61 12.33
C SER A 224 -15.90 -2.41 11.70
N LYS A 225 -16.06 -1.40 10.83
CA LYS A 225 -17.32 -1.19 10.10
C LYS A 225 -17.65 -2.35 9.16
N CYS A 226 -16.66 -2.83 8.41
CA CYS A 226 -16.86 -3.94 7.49
C CYS A 226 -17.27 -5.23 8.21
N GLU A 227 -16.77 -5.44 9.42
CA GLU A 227 -17.08 -6.61 10.26
C GLU A 227 -18.46 -6.48 10.96
N SER A 228 -18.82 -5.29 11.44
CA SER A 228 -20.04 -5.07 12.23
C SER A 228 -21.36 -5.43 11.53
N SER A 229 -21.41 -5.41 10.20
CA SER A 229 -22.63 -5.73 9.44
C SER A 229 -22.79 -7.23 9.13
N GLN A 230 -21.77 -8.05 9.41
CA GLN A 230 -21.85 -9.51 9.20
C GLN A 230 -22.48 -10.24 10.39
N GLU A 231 -22.41 -9.67 11.60
CA GLU A 231 -23.01 -10.27 12.81
C GLU A 231 -24.55 -10.24 12.80
N GLY A 232 -25.17 -9.49 11.89
CA GLY A 232 -26.63 -9.42 11.73
C GLY A 232 -27.26 -10.56 10.93
N LEU A 233 -26.45 -11.46 10.35
CA LEU A 233 -26.91 -12.55 9.46
C LEU A 233 -26.73 -13.95 10.04
N GLU A 234 -26.24 -14.11 11.28
CA GLU A 234 -26.30 -15.41 11.94
C GLU A 234 -27.77 -15.80 12.20
N PRO A 235 -28.21 -17.01 11.77
CA PRO A 235 -29.52 -17.50 12.14
C PRO A 235 -29.56 -17.65 13.66
N ARG A 236 -30.37 -16.83 14.34
CA ARG A 236 -30.76 -17.10 15.73
C ARG A 236 -31.21 -18.56 15.79
N PRO A 237 -30.67 -19.40 16.71
CA PRO A 237 -31.24 -20.71 16.94
C PRO A 237 -32.71 -20.52 17.30
N GLY A 238 -33.58 -21.11 16.48
CA GLY A 238 -35.01 -20.87 16.50
C GLY A 238 -35.61 -21.09 17.88
N SER A 239 -36.40 -20.11 18.33
CA SER A 239 -37.38 -20.29 19.38
C SER A 239 -38.41 -21.33 18.90
N GLY A 240 -38.31 -22.55 19.42
CA GLY A 240 -39.38 -23.54 19.33
C GLY A 240 -40.57 -23.16 20.22
N PRO A 241 -41.79 -23.65 19.92
CA PRO A 241 -43.02 -23.21 20.59
C PRO A 241 -43.10 -23.75 22.02
N GLY A 242 -43.69 -22.94 22.90
CA GLY A 242 -43.84 -23.25 24.31
C GLY A 242 -44.66 -24.51 24.59
N THR A 243 -44.32 -25.18 25.69
CA THR A 243 -45.26 -25.98 26.47
C THR A 243 -44.87 -25.88 27.95
N THR A 244 -45.90 -25.81 28.78
CA THR A 244 -45.96 -25.40 30.18
C THR A 244 -45.31 -26.35 31.19
N SER A 245 -44.69 -25.74 32.21
CA SER A 245 -44.64 -26.09 33.64
C SER A 245 -44.32 -27.52 34.10
N SER A 246 -43.21 -27.66 34.84
CA SER A 246 -43.22 -28.28 36.17
C SER A 246 -41.99 -27.89 37.00
N ILE A 247 -42.22 -27.73 38.30
CA ILE A 247 -41.30 -27.34 39.37
C ILE A 247 -40.39 -28.51 39.75
N GLY A 248 -39.12 -28.22 40.04
CA GLY A 248 -38.19 -29.18 40.66
C GLY A 248 -36.93 -28.49 41.19
N SER A 249 -36.95 -28.18 42.49
CA SER A 249 -35.79 -27.70 43.26
C SER A 249 -34.66 -28.73 43.31
N GLY A 250 -33.41 -28.28 43.19
CA GLY A 250 -32.23 -29.13 43.42
C GLY A 250 -30.93 -28.33 43.48
N SER A 251 -30.29 -28.36 44.64
CA SER A 251 -29.03 -27.70 45.03
C SER A 251 -27.89 -27.88 44.04
N GLY A 252 -27.09 -26.83 43.90
CA GLY A 252 -26.01 -26.75 42.92
C GLY A 252 -24.66 -27.32 43.33
N VAL A 253 -23.68 -27.08 42.45
CA VAL A 253 -22.24 -27.00 42.73
C VAL A 253 -21.65 -26.08 41.65
N VAL A 254 -20.95 -25.03 42.08
CA VAL A 254 -20.16 -24.14 41.23
C VAL A 254 -18.78 -24.77 41.04
N PRO A 255 -18.27 -24.98 39.81
CA PRO A 255 -16.88 -25.35 39.62
C PRO A 255 -16.01 -24.09 39.53
N THR A 256 -15.13 -23.93 40.51
CA THR A 256 -14.03 -22.97 40.53
C THR A 256 -13.02 -23.35 39.45
N ILE A 257 -12.87 -22.53 38.41
CA ILE A 257 -11.79 -22.68 37.42
C ILE A 257 -10.56 -21.95 37.96
N VAL A 258 -9.57 -22.74 38.36
CA VAL A 258 -8.24 -22.29 38.79
C VAL A 258 -7.47 -21.85 37.55
N SER A 259 -7.01 -20.60 37.58
CA SER A 259 -6.12 -20.01 36.59
C SER A 259 -4.70 -20.51 36.84
N THR A 260 -4.14 -21.27 35.90
CA THR A 260 -2.72 -21.63 35.87
C THR A 260 -2.04 -20.99 34.67
N VAL A 261 -1.17 -20.03 34.97
CA VAL A 261 -0.19 -19.44 34.06
C VAL A 261 0.94 -20.45 33.84
N LEU A 262 1.31 -20.70 32.59
CA LEU A 262 2.57 -21.33 32.21
C LEU A 262 3.17 -20.55 31.03
N PRO A 263 4.40 -20.01 31.15
CA PRO A 263 5.09 -19.34 30.05
C PRO A 263 5.87 -20.40 29.26
N MET A 264 5.49 -20.65 28.01
CA MET A 264 6.34 -21.40 27.08
C MET A 264 7.00 -20.43 26.10
N MET A 265 8.25 -20.10 26.41
CA MET A 265 9.22 -19.71 25.40
C MET A 265 9.44 -20.91 24.46
N GLY A 266 9.12 -20.73 23.19
CA GLY A 266 9.46 -21.66 22.12
C GLY A 266 9.55 -20.88 20.82
N LEU A 267 10.76 -20.52 20.42
CA LEU A 267 11.05 -20.05 19.06
C LEU A 267 10.86 -21.22 18.09
N PRO A 268 9.97 -21.12 17.08
CA PRO A 268 10.03 -22.03 15.96
C PRO A 268 11.13 -21.55 15.00
N THR A 269 12.21 -22.32 14.91
CA THR A 269 13.11 -22.29 13.76
C THR A 269 12.34 -22.85 12.56
N VAL A 270 11.81 -21.97 11.71
CA VAL A 270 11.13 -22.38 10.48
C VAL A 270 12.19 -22.60 9.41
N ALA A 271 12.39 -23.86 9.05
CA ALA A 271 13.16 -24.28 7.89
C ALA A 271 12.47 -23.81 6.60
N PHE A 272 13.25 -23.22 5.69
CA PHE A 272 12.82 -22.76 4.38
C PHE A 272 12.65 -23.95 3.42
N PHE A 273 11.45 -24.13 2.87
CA PHE A 273 11.24 -24.94 1.68
C PHE A 273 10.90 -24.02 0.50
N LEU A 274 11.90 -23.69 -0.32
CA LEU A 274 11.66 -23.18 -1.67
C LEU A 274 11.31 -24.37 -2.57
N TYR A 275 10.03 -24.63 -2.79
CA TYR A 275 9.61 -25.52 -3.87
C TYR A 275 8.38 -24.98 -4.59
N LYS A 276 8.60 -24.36 -5.75
CA LYS A 276 8.09 -24.83 -7.05
C LYS A 276 8.50 -23.86 -8.16
N VAL A 277 9.49 -24.27 -8.94
CA VAL A 277 9.54 -23.92 -10.36
C VAL A 277 9.40 -25.23 -11.11
N LYS A 278 8.27 -25.40 -11.79
CA LYS A 278 8.15 -26.35 -12.90
C LYS A 278 8.71 -25.65 -14.13
N LEU A 279 9.82 -26.17 -14.66
CA LEU A 279 10.29 -25.86 -16.00
C LEU A 279 9.44 -26.67 -17.01
N PRO A 280 8.84 -26.05 -18.04
CA PRO A 280 8.55 -26.77 -19.27
C PRO A 280 9.84 -26.92 -20.09
N LEU A 281 10.00 -28.09 -20.71
CA LEU A 281 11.04 -28.40 -21.69
C LEU A 281 11.04 -27.43 -22.88
#